data_AF-A0A482DHU1-F1
#
_entry.id   AF-A0A482DHU1-F1
#
_cell.length_a   1.000
_cell.length_b   1.000
_cell.length_c   1.000
_cell.angle_alpha   90.00
_cell.angle_beta   90.00
_cell.angle_gamma   90.00
#
_symmetry.space_group_name_H-M   'P 1'
#
loop_
_entity.id
_entity.type
_entity.pdbx_description
1 polymer ?
#
loop_
_entity_poly.entity_id
_entity_poly.type
_entity_poly.pdbx_seq_one_letter_code
_entity_poly.pdbx_strand_id
1 'polypeptide(L)'
;MASSRGNSRSAWTAKENKLFEKALAVYDKDTPDRWQNVARAVGGGRSAEEVKRHYEVLEEDIKRIEAGRVPFPKYKSSGASEEEQRLRYLKY
;
A
#
# COMPACT_ATOMS: atom_id res chain seq x y z
N MET A 1 16.09 -25.78 27.56
CA MET A 1 16.39 -25.21 26.23
C MET A 1 15.37 -24.12 25.95
N ALA A 2 15.79 -22.87 25.82
CA ALA A 2 14.89 -21.76 25.53
C ALA A 2 14.57 -21.76 24.03
N SER A 3 13.43 -22.35 23.67
CA SER A 3 12.98 -22.42 22.29
C SER A 3 12.47 -21.06 21.82
N SER A 4 13.10 -20.59 20.73
CA SER A 4 12.60 -19.62 19.76
C SER A 4 11.81 -18.44 20.33
N ARG A 5 12.51 -17.32 20.55
CA ARG A 5 11.92 -16.00 20.33
C ARG A 5 11.48 -15.97 18.87
N GLY A 6 10.25 -16.41 18.63
CA GLY A 6 9.60 -16.33 17.34
C GLY A 6 9.79 -14.91 16.85
N ASN A 7 10.45 -14.80 15.71
CA ASN A 7 10.68 -13.58 14.95
C ASN A 7 9.34 -12.88 14.73
N SER A 8 8.96 -12.06 15.72
CA SER A 8 7.87 -11.11 15.65
C SER A 8 8.32 -10.00 14.71
N ARG A 9 8.37 -10.29 13.41
CA ARG A 9 8.24 -9.25 12.38
C ARG A 9 6.92 -8.58 12.72
N SER A 10 6.96 -7.47 13.45
CA SER A 10 5.74 -6.75 13.80
C SER A 10 5.07 -6.38 12.49
N ALA A 11 3.88 -6.91 12.25
CA ALA A 11 3.12 -6.63 11.05
C ALA A 11 3.00 -5.11 10.89
N TRP A 12 3.14 -4.61 9.67
CA TRP A 12 2.99 -3.18 9.40
C TRP A 12 1.56 -2.76 9.73
N THR A 13 1.42 -1.83 10.66
CA THR A 13 0.12 -1.24 10.98
C THR A 13 -0.31 -0.30 9.85
N ALA A 14 -1.61 -0.06 9.72
CA ALA A 14 -2.13 0.89 8.72
C ALA A 14 -1.53 2.30 8.87
N LYS A 15 -1.24 2.72 10.11
CA LYS A 15 -0.61 4.00 10.41
C LYS A 15 0.84 4.04 9.92
N GLU A 16 1.63 3.01 10.22
CA GLU A 16 3.01 2.90 9.74
C GLU A 16 3.06 2.84 8.22
N ASN A 17 2.17 2.06 7.59
CA ASN A 17 2.11 1.95 6.12
C ASN A 17 1.79 3.30 5.47
N LYS A 18 0.85 4.06 6.03
CA LYS A 18 0.53 5.41 5.55
C LYS A 18 1.70 6.38 5.68
N LEU A 19 2.49 6.28 6.76
CA LEU A 19 3.70 7.10 6.92
C LEU A 19 4.81 6.66 5.96
N PHE A 20 4.94 5.37 5.72
CA PHE A 20 5.87 4.80 4.75
C PHE A 20 5.58 5.29 3.33
N GLU A 21 4.35 5.20 2.86
CA GLU A 21 3.96 5.71 1.53
C GLU A 21 4.24 7.21 1.38
N LYS A 22 3.92 8.00 2.41
CA LYS A 22 4.25 9.44 2.42
C LYS A 22 5.75 9.69 2.37
N ALA A 23 6.53 8.90 3.11
CA ALA A 23 7.99 9.03 3.11
C ALA A 23 8.58 8.64 1.75
N LEU A 24 8.05 7.63 1.06
CA LEU A 24 8.47 7.29 -0.30
C LEU A 24 8.21 8.41 -1.32
N ALA A 25 7.18 9.23 -1.10
CA ALA A 25 6.89 10.39 -1.95
C ALA A 25 7.87 11.56 -1.72
N VAL A 26 8.50 11.63 -0.54
CA VAL A 26 9.50 12.65 -0.20
C VAL A 26 10.91 12.20 -0.57
N TYR A 27 11.23 10.93 -0.30
CA TYR A 27 12.53 10.33 -0.56
C TYR A 27 12.45 9.42 -1.79
N ASP A 28 12.80 10.00 -2.94
CA ASP A 28 12.84 9.33 -4.23
C ASP A 28 13.97 8.28 -4.32
N LYS A 29 14.16 7.69 -5.51
CA LYS A 29 15.14 6.62 -5.74
C LYS A 29 16.59 7.12 -5.71
N ASP A 30 16.81 8.39 -5.97
CA ASP A 30 18.14 9.01 -6.06
C ASP A 30 18.59 9.61 -4.72
N THR A 31 17.69 9.66 -3.74
CA THR A 31 17.98 10.10 -2.38
C THR A 31 19.06 9.22 -1.73
N PRO A 32 20.20 9.79 -1.29
CA PRO A 32 21.19 9.04 -0.53
C PRO A 32 20.61 8.61 0.82
N ASP A 33 21.01 7.43 1.29
CA ASP A 33 20.51 6.84 2.55
C ASP A 33 18.97 6.82 2.63
N ARG A 34 18.31 6.61 1.49
CA ARG A 34 16.84 6.61 1.34
C ARG A 34 16.15 5.82 2.44
N TRP A 35 16.60 4.59 2.69
CA TRP A 35 15.95 3.68 3.63
C TRP A 35 16.10 4.13 5.08
N GLN A 36 17.23 4.72 5.45
CA GLN A 36 17.47 5.32 6.75
C GLN A 36 16.56 6.55 6.96
N ASN A 37 16.42 7.38 5.92
CA ASN A 37 15.54 8.55 5.95
C ASN A 37 14.06 8.15 6.06
N VAL A 38 13.63 7.14 5.31
CA VAL A 38 12.26 6.58 5.39
C VAL A 38 12.00 5.94 6.75
N ALA A 39 12.93 5.14 7.29
CA ALA A 39 12.82 4.55 8.62
C ALA A 39 12.64 5.61 9.72
N ARG A 40 13.42 6.70 9.65
CA ARG A 40 13.28 7.84 10.56
C ARG A 40 11.92 8.52 10.43
N ALA A 41 11.38 8.64 9.22
CA ALA A 41 10.08 9.28 8.97
C ALA A 41 8.88 8.41 9.39
N VAL A 42 8.96 7.09 9.23
CA VAL A 42 7.96 6.14 9.72
C VAL A 42 7.95 6.14 11.26
N GLY A 43 9.12 6.25 11.87
CA GLY A 43 9.28 6.20 13.32
C GLY A 43 8.98 4.80 13.87
N GLY A 44 8.74 4.70 15.18
CA GLY A 44 8.30 3.44 15.80
C GLY A 44 9.37 2.34 15.88
N GLY A 45 10.64 2.67 15.63
CA GLY A 45 11.76 1.73 15.77
C GLY A 45 11.98 0.79 14.58
N ARG A 46 11.36 1.05 13.43
CA ARG A 46 11.62 0.29 12.20
C ARG A 46 13.05 0.52 11.71
N SER A 47 13.74 -0.56 11.34
CA SER A 47 15.08 -0.47 10.76
C SER A 47 15.04 -0.18 9.25
N ALA A 48 16.14 0.32 8.69
CA ALA A 48 16.25 0.55 7.25
C ALA A 48 16.04 -0.75 6.45
N GLU A 49 16.48 -1.88 6.98
CA GLU A 49 16.30 -3.20 6.38
C GLU A 49 14.83 -3.67 6.41
N GLU A 50 14.09 -3.36 7.48
CA GLU A 50 12.65 -3.63 7.54
C GLU A 50 11.88 -2.80 6.53
N VAL A 51 12.22 -1.53 6.39
CA VAL A 51 11.64 -0.62 5.40
C VAL A 51 11.94 -1.11 3.97
N LYS A 52 13.19 -1.48 3.69
CA LYS A 52 13.58 -1.99 2.38
C LYS A 52 12.82 -3.27 2.01
N ARG A 53 12.70 -4.24 2.93
CA ARG A 53 11.92 -5.46 2.69
C ARG A 53 10.44 -5.16 2.43
N HIS A 54 9.86 -4.21 3.15
CA HIS A 54 8.47 -3.80 2.93
C HIS A 54 8.27 -3.16 1.55
N TYR A 55 9.25 -2.37 1.10
CA TYR A 55 9.26 -1.81 -0.25
C TYR A 55 9.36 -2.89 -1.33
N GLU A 56 10.20 -3.92 -1.16
CA GLU A 56 10.32 -5.02 -2.11
C GLU A 56 9.00 -5.78 -2.29
N VAL A 57 8.26 -6.00 -1.20
CA VAL A 57 6.90 -6.60 -1.25
C VAL A 57 5.93 -5.70 -2.01
N LEU A 58 5.95 -4.39 -1.75
CA LEU A 58 5.11 -3.43 -2.47
C LEU A 58 5.41 -3.44 -3.98
N GLU A 59 6.68 -3.50 -4.38
CA GLU A 59 7.05 -3.62 -5.80
C GLU A 59 6.57 -4.93 -6.43
N GLU A 60 6.62 -6.05 -5.69
CA GLU A 60 6.07 -7.32 -6.19
C GLU A 60 4.56 -7.22 -6.40
N ASP A 61 3.83 -6.64 -5.46
CA ASP A 61 2.38 -6.47 -5.55
C ASP A 61 2.00 -5.58 -6.73
N ILE A 62 2.71 -4.47 -6.95
CA ILE A 62 2.51 -3.60 -8.13
C ILE A 62 2.73 -4.40 -9.42
N LYS A 63 3.83 -5.15 -9.53
CA LYS A 63 4.12 -5.98 -10.71
C LYS A 63 3.02 -7.03 -10.94
N ARG A 64 2.45 -7.59 -9.88
CA ARG A 64 1.33 -8.54 -9.99
C ARG A 64 0.06 -7.86 -10.50
N ILE A 65 -0.24 -6.66 -10.02
CA ILE A 65 -1.39 -5.85 -10.48
C ILE A 65 -1.22 -5.51 -11.96
N GLU A 66 -0.07 -4.98 -12.36
CA GLU A 66 0.24 -4.60 -13.75
C GLU A 66 0.22 -5.79 -14.70
N ALA A 67 0.67 -6.97 -14.25
CA ALA A 67 0.61 -8.20 -15.02
C ALA A 67 -0.82 -8.79 -15.12
N GLY A 68 -1.84 -8.12 -14.60
CA GLY A 68 -3.24 -8.58 -14.59
C GLY A 68 -3.45 -9.83 -13.72
N ARG A 69 -2.53 -10.11 -12.78
CA ARG A 69 -2.60 -11.28 -11.88
C ARG A 69 -3.41 -11.04 -10.62
N VAL A 70 -3.92 -9.83 -10.44
CA VAL A 70 -4.88 -9.52 -9.38
C VAL A 70 -6.27 -9.55 -9.99
N PRO A 71 -7.17 -10.45 -9.55
CA PRO A 71 -8.54 -10.46 -10.03
C PRO A 71 -9.17 -9.12 -9.69
N PHE A 72 -9.74 -8.45 -10.70
CA PHE A 72 -10.51 -7.24 -10.46
C PHE A 72 -11.60 -7.55 -9.42
N PRO A 73 -11.75 -6.71 -8.39
CA PRO A 73 -12.87 -6.84 -7.49
C PRO A 73 -14.15 -6.84 -8.33
N LYS A 74 -15.04 -7.80 -8.09
CA LYS A 74 -16.40 -7.76 -8.65
C LYS A 74 -17.14 -6.60 -7.97
N TYR A 75 -16.83 -5.38 -8.37
CA TYR A 75 -17.67 -4.23 -8.07
C TYR A 75 -19.00 -4.56 -8.71
N LYS A 76 -20.00 -4.88 -7.89
CA LYS A 76 -21.37 -4.96 -8.37
C LYS A 76 -21.64 -3.59 -8.97
N SER A 77 -21.73 -3.52 -10.29
CA SER A 77 -22.29 -2.38 -10.99
C SER A 77 -23.74 -2.26 -10.52
N SER A 78 -23.98 -1.55 -9.43
CA SER A 78 -25.28 -0.98 -9.10
C SER A 78 -25.49 0.31 -9.91
N GLY A 79 -25.02 0.34 -11.16
CA GLY A 79 -24.97 1.53 -12.01
C GLY A 79 -25.81 1.42 -13.28
N ALA A 80 -26.75 0.48 -13.35
CA ALA A 80 -27.74 0.41 -14.42
C ALA A 80 -29.14 0.73 -13.85
N SER A 81 -29.37 1.98 -13.45
CA SER A 81 -30.73 2.53 -13.29
C SER A 81 -30.79 4.03 -13.04
N GLU A 82 -29.72 4.69 -12.56
CA GLU A 82 -29.83 6.09 -12.11
C GLU A 82 -29.75 7.11 -13.28
N GLU A 83 -28.93 6.85 -14.31
CA GLU A 83 -28.91 7.68 -15.52
C GLU A 83 -30.18 7.52 -16.37
N GLU A 84 -30.76 6.32 -16.43
CA GLU A 84 -32.03 6.06 -17.10
C GLU A 84 -33.22 6.71 -16.38
N GLN A 85 -33.19 6.78 -15.04
CA GLN A 85 -34.22 7.46 -14.25
C GLN A 85 -34.11 8.99 -14.36
N ARG A 86 -32.89 9.56 -14.44
CA ARG A 86 -32.70 11.00 -14.68
C ARG A 86 -33.17 11.44 -16.07
N LEU A 87 -32.98 10.63 -17.09
CA LEU A 87 -33.48 10.90 -18.45
C LEU A 87 -35.02 10.78 -18.56
N ARG A 88 -35.69 10.07 -17.65
CA ARG A 88 -37.16 10.06 -17.57
C ARG A 88 -37.75 11.31 -16.93
N TYR A 89 -37.03 11.96 -16.02
CA TYR A 89 -37.51 13.17 -15.32
C TYR A 89 -37.34 14.47 -16.12
N LEU A 90 -36.56 14.45 -17.21
CA LEU A 90 -36.33 15.61 -18.09
C LEU A 90 -37.27 15.65 -19.30
N LYS A 91 -38.29 14.77 -19.36
CA LYS A 91 -39.25 14.66 -20.47
C LYS A 91 -40.67 15.17 -20.16
N TYR A 92 -40.83 16.02 -19.16
CA TYR A 92 -42.08 16.75 -18.93
C TYR A 92 -41.81 18.23 -18.67
#